data_AF-A0A2V9U1L0-F1
#
_entry.id   AF-A0A2V9U1L0-F1
#
_cell.length_a   1.000
_cell.length_b   1.000
_cell.length_c   1.000
_cell.angle_alpha   90.00
_cell.angle_beta   90.00
_cell.angle_gamma   90.00
#
_symmetry.space_group_name_H-M   'P 1'
#
loop_
_entity.id
_entity.type
_entity.pdbx_description
1 polymer ?
#
loop_
_entity_poly.entity_id
_entity_poly.type
_entity_poly.pdbx_seq_one_letter_code
_entity_poly.pdbx_strand_id
1 'polypeptide(L)'
;HDAWKQFILPAQFKGVIFFLDDLHNLAYPSPQGIALALRDQFQEFAINAVNYSLCFSARSDYFSNIRSFAEPAVRFYEKVYLSSFTPEETCEYTASVFGDSTRTQHLSRWLYEKALGHPYFLAFVSRQLLALARGSISEPELFWPTIFRRLEREKFLSDLAQVTEKEVQLLREIAKSGNEQISPGELSAPYDRKYFSRLTEKALLVRVARGRYKLYHPLFRLFLRQG
;
A
#
# COMPACT_ATOMS: atom_id res chain seq x y z
N HIS A 1 -12.20 -18.29 6.06
CA HIS A 1 -11.71 -19.68 5.87
C HIS A 1 -12.75 -20.62 5.21
N ASP A 2 -13.95 -20.16 4.84
CA ASP A 2 -15.09 -21.04 4.51
C ASP A 2 -15.46 -21.21 3.04
N ALA A 3 -14.96 -20.37 2.12
CA ALA A 3 -15.33 -20.49 0.70
C ALA A 3 -14.90 -21.82 0.06
N TRP A 4 -13.73 -22.34 0.47
CA TRP A 4 -13.20 -23.62 -0.01
C TRP A 4 -14.11 -24.81 0.34
N LYS A 5 -14.58 -24.87 1.59
CA LYS A 5 -15.42 -25.97 2.07
C LYS A 5 -16.86 -25.88 1.56
N GLN A 6 -17.39 -24.67 1.42
CA GLN A 6 -18.79 -24.47 1.05
C GLN A 6 -19.04 -24.54 -0.47
N PHE A 7 -18.08 -24.10 -1.30
CA PHE A 7 -18.33 -23.97 -2.75
C PHE A 7 -17.44 -24.87 -3.59
N ILE A 8 -16.17 -25.03 -3.24
CA ILE A 8 -15.19 -25.74 -4.10
C ILE A 8 -15.26 -27.26 -3.88
N LEU A 9 -15.21 -27.70 -2.63
CA LEU A 9 -15.13 -29.12 -2.26
C LEU A 9 -16.39 -29.95 -2.61
N PRO A 10 -17.63 -29.44 -2.40
CA PRO A 10 -18.86 -30.19 -2.70
C PRO A 10 -19.12 -30.39 -4.20
N ALA A 11 -18.57 -29.50 -5.03
CA ALA A 11 -18.90 -29.43 -6.44
C ALA A 11 -18.05 -30.39 -7.31
N GLN A 12 -17.13 -31.16 -6.72
CA GLN A 12 -16.22 -32.11 -7.39
C GLN A 12 -15.45 -31.54 -8.60
N PHE A 13 -15.37 -30.23 -8.73
CA PHE A 13 -14.66 -29.61 -9.83
C PHE A 13 -13.15 -29.76 -9.62
N LYS A 14 -12.47 -30.45 -10.54
CA LYS A 14 -11.01 -30.41 -10.67
C LYS A 14 -10.59 -29.03 -11.20
N GLY A 15 -10.66 -28.01 -10.33
CA GLY A 15 -10.32 -26.64 -10.67
C GLY A 15 -8.91 -26.27 -10.24
N VAL A 16 -8.34 -25.26 -10.90
CA VAL A 16 -7.04 -24.67 -10.57
C VAL A 16 -7.24 -23.18 -10.34
N ILE A 17 -6.69 -22.66 -9.23
CA ILE A 17 -6.68 -21.22 -8.95
C ILE A 17 -5.25 -20.72 -9.13
N PHE A 18 -5.07 -19.75 -10.02
CA PHE A 18 -3.81 -19.07 -10.24
C PHE A 18 -3.74 -17.84 -9.34
N PHE A 19 -2.69 -17.75 -8.53
CA PHE A 19 -2.38 -16.57 -7.71
C PHE A 19 -1.18 -15.86 -8.32
N LEU A 20 -1.37 -14.63 -8.78
CA LEU A 20 -0.30 -13.79 -9.32
C LEU A 20 -0.07 -12.60 -8.40
N ASP A 21 1.09 -12.56 -7.75
CA ASP A 21 1.47 -11.41 -6.94
C ASP A 21 2.09 -10.32 -7.82
N ASP A 22 1.75 -9.07 -7.53
CA ASP A 22 2.22 -7.87 -8.19
C ASP A 22 2.14 -7.94 -9.73
N LEU A 23 0.93 -8.08 -10.26
CA LEU A 23 0.69 -8.19 -11.72
C LEU A 23 1.30 -7.03 -12.53
N HIS A 24 1.47 -5.86 -11.91
CA HIS A 24 2.13 -4.71 -12.51
C HIS A 24 3.60 -4.95 -12.88
N ASN A 25 4.28 -5.93 -12.28
CA ASN A 25 5.63 -6.35 -12.66
C ASN A 25 5.67 -7.12 -13.99
N LEU A 26 4.56 -7.75 -14.37
CA LEU A 26 4.44 -8.47 -15.64
C LEU A 26 4.06 -7.55 -16.80
N ALA A 27 3.57 -6.33 -16.51
CA ALA A 27 2.89 -5.39 -17.43
C ALA A 27 3.71 -4.80 -18.60
N TYR A 28 4.82 -5.42 -18.99
CA TYR A 28 5.61 -5.04 -20.15
C TYR A 28 5.23 -5.91 -21.37
N PRO A 29 4.89 -5.34 -22.55
CA PRO A 29 5.03 -3.93 -22.94
C PRO A 29 3.77 -3.06 -22.69
N SER A 30 2.62 -3.64 -22.29
CA SER A 30 1.45 -2.83 -21.88
C SER A 30 0.55 -3.53 -20.84
N PRO A 31 0.13 -2.84 -19.76
CA PRO A 31 -0.85 -3.36 -18.79
C PRO A 31 -2.20 -3.74 -19.44
N GLN A 32 -2.62 -2.99 -20.46
CA GLN A 32 -3.84 -3.25 -21.21
C GLN A 32 -3.79 -4.61 -21.91
N GLY A 33 -2.68 -4.91 -22.59
CA GLY A 33 -2.50 -6.16 -23.32
C GLY A 33 -2.59 -7.39 -22.40
N ILE A 34 -2.01 -7.30 -21.20
CA ILE A 34 -2.04 -8.39 -20.23
C ILE A 34 -3.44 -8.57 -19.64
N ALA A 35 -4.12 -7.49 -19.26
CA ALA A 35 -5.48 -7.58 -18.74
C ALA A 35 -6.46 -8.16 -19.77
N LEU A 36 -6.27 -7.87 -21.07
CA LEU A 36 -7.03 -8.44 -22.18
C LEU A 36 -6.68 -9.91 -22.41
N ALA A 37 -5.40 -10.25 -22.48
CA ALA A 37 -4.97 -11.63 -22.70
C ALA A 37 -5.44 -12.56 -21.57
N LEU A 38 -5.36 -12.12 -20.32
CA LEU A 38 -5.87 -12.86 -19.17
C LEU A 38 -7.39 -13.03 -19.25
N ARG A 39 -8.13 -11.98 -19.63
CA ARG A 39 -9.58 -12.11 -19.84
C ARG A 39 -9.88 -13.17 -20.91
N ASP A 40 -9.26 -13.05 -22.08
CA ASP A 40 -9.56 -13.89 -23.23
C ASP A 40 -9.26 -15.36 -22.91
N GLN A 41 -8.13 -15.62 -22.25
CA GLN A 41 -7.75 -16.96 -21.85
C GLN A 41 -8.71 -17.59 -20.83
N PHE A 42 -9.13 -16.83 -19.82
CA PHE A 42 -10.04 -17.35 -18.78
C PHE A 42 -11.49 -17.44 -19.27
N GLN A 43 -11.90 -16.61 -20.24
CA GLN A 43 -13.17 -16.78 -20.95
C GLN A 43 -13.15 -18.06 -21.80
N GLU A 44 -12.05 -18.35 -22.50
CA GLU A 44 -11.89 -19.58 -23.26
C GLU A 44 -11.95 -20.83 -22.36
N PHE A 45 -11.33 -20.80 -21.18
CA PHE A 45 -11.45 -21.89 -20.21
C PHE A 45 -12.90 -22.12 -19.78
N ALA A 46 -13.65 -21.04 -19.52
CA ALA A 46 -15.06 -21.15 -19.18
C ALA A 46 -15.90 -21.75 -20.33
N ILE A 47 -15.65 -21.35 -21.59
CA ILE A 47 -16.31 -21.91 -22.78
C ILE A 47 -16.05 -23.42 -22.92
N ASN A 48 -14.81 -23.84 -22.64
CA ASN A 48 -14.40 -25.25 -22.69
C ASN A 48 -14.76 -26.06 -21.43
N ALA A 49 -15.58 -25.49 -20.53
CA ALA A 49 -15.97 -26.11 -19.26
C ALA A 49 -14.78 -26.50 -18.35
N VAL A 50 -13.66 -25.78 -18.47
CA VAL A 50 -12.47 -25.93 -17.63
C VAL A 50 -12.55 -24.93 -16.46
N ASN A 51 -12.56 -25.44 -15.23
CA ASN A 51 -12.75 -24.61 -14.03
C ASN A 51 -11.43 -23.98 -13.54
N TYR A 52 -10.93 -22.97 -14.26
CA TYR A 52 -9.76 -22.20 -13.85
C TYR A 52 -10.15 -20.80 -13.37
N SER A 53 -9.58 -20.37 -12.25
CA SER A 53 -9.82 -19.05 -11.65
C SER A 53 -8.51 -18.27 -11.51
N LEU A 54 -8.59 -16.94 -11.60
CA LEU A 54 -7.45 -16.05 -11.44
C LEU A 54 -7.67 -15.11 -10.26
N CYS A 55 -6.67 -15.02 -9.38
CA CYS A 55 -6.57 -14.01 -8.34
C CYS A 55 -5.22 -13.32 -8.47
N PHE A 56 -5.20 -11.99 -8.43
CA PHE A 56 -3.94 -11.25 -8.46
C PHE A 56 -3.97 -9.99 -7.61
N SER A 57 -2.79 -9.58 -7.14
CA SER A 57 -2.58 -8.27 -6.52
C SER A 57 -2.02 -7.29 -7.55
N ALA A 58 -2.42 -6.02 -7.42
CA ALA A 58 -1.93 -4.94 -8.26
C ALA A 58 -2.07 -3.61 -7.53
N ARG A 59 -1.40 -2.57 -8.05
CA ARG A 59 -1.63 -1.20 -7.58
C ARG A 59 -3.11 -0.83 -7.77
N SER A 60 -3.64 -0.01 -6.85
CA SER A 60 -5.04 0.42 -6.89
C SER A 60 -5.43 1.18 -8.16
N ASP A 61 -4.46 1.76 -8.86
CA ASP A 61 -4.63 2.48 -10.12
C ASP A 61 -4.45 1.61 -11.37
N TYR A 62 -4.23 0.30 -11.24
CA TYR A 62 -3.96 -0.62 -12.36
C TYR A 62 -5.00 -0.51 -13.48
N PHE A 63 -6.30 -0.53 -13.14
CA PHE A 63 -7.38 -0.43 -14.11
C PHE A 63 -7.72 1.00 -14.56
N SER A 64 -7.16 2.03 -13.93
CA SER A 64 -7.48 3.44 -14.24
C SER A 64 -7.11 3.82 -15.67
N ASN A 65 -6.02 3.25 -16.19
CA ASN A 65 -5.52 3.50 -17.54
C ASN A 65 -6.08 2.54 -18.61
N ILE A 66 -6.93 1.59 -18.22
CA ILE A 66 -7.49 0.53 -19.09
C ILE A 66 -8.90 0.91 -19.61
N ARG A 67 -9.48 2.02 -19.10
CA ARG A 67 -10.89 2.40 -19.28
C ARG A 67 -11.33 2.80 -20.70
N SER A 68 -10.44 3.25 -21.58
CA SER A 68 -10.86 3.83 -22.87
C SER A 68 -11.14 2.81 -23.99
N PHE A 69 -10.61 1.59 -23.91
CA PHE A 69 -10.76 0.58 -24.99
C PHE A 69 -11.19 -0.82 -24.50
N ALA A 70 -11.19 -1.09 -23.19
CA ALA A 70 -11.37 -2.44 -22.65
C ALA A 70 -12.34 -2.51 -21.46
N GLU A 71 -13.41 -1.70 -21.47
CA GLU A 71 -14.45 -1.76 -20.44
C GLU A 71 -14.98 -3.18 -20.17
N PRO A 72 -15.20 -4.04 -21.18
CA PRO A 72 -15.58 -5.44 -20.94
C PRO A 72 -14.53 -6.24 -20.16
N ALA A 73 -13.24 -5.97 -20.36
CA ALA A 73 -12.17 -6.61 -19.59
C ALA A 73 -12.12 -6.13 -18.15
N VAL A 74 -12.37 -4.84 -17.92
CA VAL A 74 -12.44 -4.29 -16.56
C VAL A 74 -13.61 -4.89 -15.78
N ARG A 75 -14.74 -5.21 -16.44
CA ARG A 75 -15.92 -5.84 -15.83
C ARG A 75 -15.76 -7.34 -15.58
N PHE A 76 -14.82 -8.00 -16.25
CA PHE A 76 -14.51 -9.41 -16.04
C PHE A 76 -13.97 -9.69 -14.63
N TYR A 77 -13.25 -8.72 -14.03
CA TYR A 77 -12.62 -8.90 -12.73
C TYR A 77 -13.50 -8.37 -11.58
N GLU A 78 -13.71 -9.20 -10.57
CA GLU A 78 -14.12 -8.76 -9.24
C GLU A 78 -12.93 -8.08 -8.54
N LYS A 79 -13.17 -6.94 -7.89
CA LYS A 79 -12.11 -6.09 -7.33
C LYS A 79 -12.34 -5.86 -5.85
N VAL A 80 -11.34 -6.20 -5.06
CA VAL A 80 -11.27 -5.87 -3.63
C VAL A 80 -10.15 -4.86 -3.45
N TYR A 81 -10.47 -3.70 -2.88
CA TYR A 81 -9.49 -2.66 -2.58
C TYR A 81 -9.09 -2.76 -1.12
N LEU A 82 -7.80 -2.97 -0.86
CA LEU A 82 -7.24 -2.94 0.49
C LEU A 82 -6.86 -1.49 0.82
N SER A 83 -7.40 -1.00 1.94
CA SER A 83 -7.10 0.33 2.48
C SER A 83 -6.33 0.22 3.79
N SER A 84 -5.84 1.35 4.30
CA SER A 84 -5.37 1.42 5.70
C SER A 84 -6.51 1.04 6.65
N PHE A 85 -6.16 0.44 7.77
CA PHE A 85 -7.11 0.10 8.82
C PHE A 85 -7.81 1.34 9.37
N THR A 86 -9.09 1.20 9.73
CA THR A 86 -9.80 2.20 10.52
C THR A 86 -9.31 2.22 11.98
N PRO A 87 -9.70 3.21 12.80
CA PRO A 87 -9.43 3.16 14.24
C PRO A 87 -9.94 1.87 14.91
N GLU A 88 -11.10 1.37 14.49
CA GLU A 88 -11.71 0.15 15.02
C GLU A 88 -10.91 -1.08 14.61
N GLU A 89 -10.57 -1.22 13.32
CA GLU A 89 -9.71 -2.30 12.82
C GLU A 89 -8.31 -2.26 13.45
N THR A 90 -7.79 -1.05 13.74
CA THR A 90 -6.51 -0.89 14.46
C THR A 90 -6.63 -1.33 15.91
N CYS A 91 -7.80 -1.15 16.54
CA CYS A 91 -8.09 -1.67 17.87
C CYS A 91 -8.09 -3.20 17.88
N GLU A 92 -8.80 -3.82 16.93
CA GLU A 92 -8.81 -5.28 16.76
C GLU A 92 -7.40 -5.83 16.50
N TYR A 93 -6.64 -5.18 15.60
CA TYR A 93 -5.25 -5.51 15.34
C TYR A 93 -4.40 -5.41 16.62
N THR A 94 -4.54 -4.33 17.39
CA THR A 94 -3.77 -4.13 18.62
C THR A 94 -4.08 -5.21 19.65
N ALA A 95 -5.36 -5.55 19.84
CA ALA A 95 -5.78 -6.65 20.72
C ALA A 95 -5.22 -8.00 20.26
N SER A 96 -5.18 -8.25 18.95
CA SER A 96 -4.61 -9.50 18.41
C SER A 96 -3.10 -9.65 18.68
N VAL A 97 -2.36 -8.54 18.73
CA VAL A 97 -0.90 -8.53 18.92
C VAL A 97 -0.50 -8.51 20.39
N PHE A 98 -1.22 -7.72 21.21
CA PHE A 98 -0.82 -7.42 22.59
C PHE A 98 -1.73 -8.03 23.65
N GLY A 99 -2.81 -8.71 23.23
CA GLY A 99 -3.86 -9.19 24.11
C GLY A 99 -4.93 -8.12 24.37
N ASP A 100 -6.12 -8.57 24.75
CA ASP A 100 -7.24 -7.70 25.06
C ASP A 100 -7.21 -7.25 26.52
N SER A 101 -7.12 -5.94 26.75
CA SER A 101 -7.10 -5.32 28.08
C SER A 101 -7.46 -3.83 27.99
N THR A 102 -7.82 -3.21 29.12
CA THR A 102 -8.05 -1.75 29.17
C THR A 102 -6.83 -0.93 28.75
N ARG A 103 -5.60 -1.44 28.94
CA ARG A 103 -4.35 -0.80 28.49
C ARG A 103 -4.20 -0.83 26.96
N THR A 104 -4.80 -1.82 26.31
CA THR A 104 -4.77 -2.02 24.86
C THR A 104 -5.51 -0.88 24.13
N GLN A 105 -6.50 -0.24 24.77
CA GLN A 105 -7.21 0.90 24.17
C GLN A 105 -6.32 2.14 23.99
N HIS A 106 -5.53 2.49 25.02
CA HIS A 106 -4.56 3.58 24.92
C HIS A 106 -3.50 3.29 23.84
N LEU A 107 -2.96 2.08 23.85
CA LEU A 107 -1.96 1.65 22.87
C LEU A 107 -2.51 1.66 21.44
N SER A 108 -3.75 1.20 21.24
CA SER A 108 -4.42 1.20 19.93
C SER A 108 -4.53 2.61 19.37
N ARG A 109 -5.01 3.56 20.18
CA ARG A 109 -5.11 4.95 19.78
C ARG A 109 -3.75 5.53 19.42
N TRP A 110 -2.74 5.28 20.25
CA TRP A 110 -1.37 5.74 19.99
C TRP A 110 -0.80 5.13 18.68
N LEU A 111 -1.02 3.83 18.45
CA LEU A 111 -0.59 3.15 17.22
C LEU A 111 -1.28 3.75 15.99
N TYR A 112 -2.59 4.00 16.07
CA TYR A 112 -3.33 4.65 15.01
C TYR A 112 -2.81 6.06 14.74
N GLU A 113 -2.53 6.86 15.78
CA GLU A 113 -1.97 8.20 15.61
C GLU A 113 -0.59 8.19 14.93
N LYS A 114 0.25 7.18 15.18
CA LYS A 114 1.57 7.05 14.54
C LYS A 114 1.52 6.49 13.13
N ALA A 115 0.71 5.47 12.89
CA ALA A 115 0.71 4.69 11.66
C ALA A 115 -0.46 5.03 10.72
N LEU A 116 -1.48 5.75 11.20
CA LEU A 116 -2.73 6.08 10.49
C LEU A 116 -3.35 4.84 9.84
N GLY A 117 -3.38 3.74 10.58
CA GLY A 117 -3.91 2.46 10.13
C GLY A 117 -3.08 1.72 9.07
N HIS A 118 -1.96 2.28 8.61
CA HIS A 118 -1.19 1.67 7.53
C HIS A 118 -0.56 0.34 8.00
N PRO A 119 -0.92 -0.82 7.38
CA PRO A 119 -0.55 -2.14 7.91
C PRO A 119 0.94 -2.36 8.12
N TYR A 120 1.78 -1.92 7.16
CA TYR A 120 3.24 -1.99 7.31
C TYR A 120 3.76 -1.23 8.54
N PHE A 121 3.30 0.01 8.76
CA PHE A 121 3.79 0.83 9.88
C PHE A 121 3.26 0.31 11.21
N LEU A 122 2.01 -0.17 11.26
CA LEU A 122 1.48 -0.87 12.43
C LEU A 122 2.33 -2.09 12.79
N ALA A 123 2.55 -3.00 11.83
CA ALA A 123 3.37 -4.20 12.02
C ALA A 123 4.80 -3.85 12.46
N PHE A 124 5.42 -2.85 11.82
CA PHE A 124 6.75 -2.41 12.18
C PHE A 124 6.80 -1.89 13.61
N VAL A 125 5.95 -0.92 13.96
CA VAL A 125 5.97 -0.27 15.28
C VAL A 125 5.63 -1.28 16.38
N SER A 126 4.63 -2.14 16.17
CA SER A 126 4.25 -3.17 17.13
C SER A 126 5.40 -4.16 17.40
N ARG A 127 6.07 -4.64 16.35
CA ARG A 127 7.23 -5.52 16.47
C ARG A 127 8.36 -4.87 17.28
N GLN A 128 8.64 -3.60 17.02
CA GLN A 128 9.69 -2.88 17.76
C GLN A 128 9.30 -2.64 19.22
N LEU A 129 8.02 -2.33 19.49
CA LEU A 129 7.50 -2.21 20.85
C LEU A 129 7.66 -3.51 21.63
N LEU A 130 7.24 -4.65 21.06
CA LEU A 130 7.40 -5.97 21.71
C LEU A 130 8.87 -6.24 22.07
N ALA A 131 9.79 -5.91 21.18
CA ALA A 131 11.22 -6.11 21.40
C ALA A 131 11.82 -5.20 22.49
N LEU A 132 11.35 -3.94 22.60
CA LEU A 132 11.88 -2.95 23.54
C LEU A 132 11.23 -3.04 24.92
N ALA A 133 9.91 -3.25 24.96
CA ALA A 133 9.10 -3.23 26.16
C ALA A 133 9.35 -4.42 27.10
N ARG A 134 9.88 -5.53 26.59
CA ARG A 134 10.15 -6.78 27.35
C ARG A 134 9.01 -7.18 28.31
N GLY A 135 7.75 -6.96 27.89
CA GLY A 135 6.56 -7.31 28.66
C GLY A 135 5.77 -6.14 29.28
N SER A 136 6.27 -4.90 29.28
CA SER A 136 5.53 -3.72 29.77
C SER A 136 5.38 -2.63 28.72
N ILE A 137 4.18 -2.48 28.16
CA ILE A 137 3.87 -1.55 27.06
C ILE A 137 3.03 -0.36 27.57
N SER A 138 3.12 -0.06 28.87
CA SER A 138 2.30 0.99 29.50
C SER A 138 2.62 2.40 28.97
N GLU A 139 3.84 2.63 28.48
CA GLU A 139 4.33 3.95 28.03
C GLU A 139 5.03 3.83 26.65
N PRO A 140 4.29 3.57 25.56
CA PRO A 140 4.86 3.38 24.23
C PRO A 140 5.62 4.63 23.71
N GLU A 141 5.31 5.81 24.22
CA GLU A 141 5.92 7.09 23.87
C GLU A 141 7.42 7.11 24.16
N LEU A 142 7.86 6.48 25.26
CA LEU A 142 9.27 6.42 25.65
C LEU A 142 10.12 5.69 24.61
N PHE A 143 9.54 4.70 23.93
CA PHE A 143 10.23 3.92 22.92
C PHE A 143 10.23 4.59 21.55
N TRP A 144 9.34 5.56 21.31
CA TRP A 144 9.12 6.17 20.01
C TRP A 144 10.40 6.70 19.34
N PRO A 145 11.29 7.47 20.00
CA PRO A 145 12.49 7.98 19.37
C PRO A 145 13.39 6.86 18.82
N THR A 146 13.47 5.73 19.54
CA THR A 146 14.25 4.56 19.13
C THR A 146 13.58 3.83 17.97
N ILE A 147 12.26 3.64 18.03
CA ILE A 147 11.48 2.99 16.97
C ILE A 147 11.55 3.80 15.67
N PHE A 148 11.38 5.12 15.77
CA PHE A 148 11.42 6.01 14.62
C PHE A 148 12.80 5.99 13.96
N ARG A 149 13.90 6.06 14.73
CA ARG A 149 15.25 5.94 14.19
C ARG A 149 15.50 4.62 13.45
N ARG A 150 14.92 3.52 13.94
CA ARG A 150 14.98 2.23 13.22
C ARG A 150 14.18 2.28 11.92
N LEU A 151 12.99 2.89 11.93
CA LEU A 151 12.15 3.07 10.75
C LEU A 151 12.85 3.90 9.67
N GLU A 152 13.54 4.98 10.06
CA GLU A 152 14.36 5.79 9.15
C GLU A 152 15.40 4.94 8.44
N ARG A 153 16.16 4.15 9.20
CA ARG A 153 17.25 3.33 8.66
C ARG A 153 16.76 2.18 7.79
N GLU A 154 15.70 1.49 8.22
CA GLU A 154 15.24 0.24 7.58
C GLU A 154 14.29 0.50 6.40
N LYS A 155 13.47 1.56 6.46
CA LYS A 155 12.50 1.88 5.40
C LYS A 155 12.90 3.13 4.61
N PHE A 156 13.03 4.27 5.28
CA PHE A 156 13.11 5.55 4.57
C PHE A 156 14.44 5.78 3.84
N LEU A 157 15.56 5.35 4.41
CA LEU A 157 16.84 5.37 3.71
C LEU A 157 16.85 4.42 2.51
N SER A 158 16.21 3.25 2.64
CA SER A 158 16.05 2.34 1.50
C SER A 158 15.20 2.96 0.39
N ASP A 159 14.14 3.69 0.75
CA ASP A 159 13.31 4.43 -0.21
C ASP A 159 14.10 5.53 -0.93
N LEU A 160 14.92 6.27 -0.18
CA LEU A 160 15.76 7.32 -0.76
C LEU A 160 16.89 6.77 -1.64
N ALA A 161 17.41 5.57 -1.34
CA ALA A 161 18.45 4.95 -2.15
C ALA A 161 17.98 4.62 -3.58
N GLN A 162 16.67 4.56 -3.83
CA GLN A 162 16.08 4.27 -5.14
C GLN A 162 15.78 5.52 -5.98
N VAL A 163 16.09 6.71 -5.48
CA VAL A 163 15.81 7.98 -6.16
C VAL A 163 17.08 8.78 -6.45
N THR A 164 17.00 9.62 -7.47
CA THR A 164 18.09 10.54 -7.85
C THR A 164 18.13 11.73 -6.89
N GLU A 165 19.27 12.41 -6.79
CA GLU A 165 19.42 13.60 -5.93
C GLU A 165 18.36 14.69 -6.23
N LYS A 166 18.00 14.87 -7.50
CA LYS A 166 16.96 15.83 -7.91
C LYS A 166 15.56 15.40 -7.45
N GLU A 167 15.30 14.11 -7.40
CA GLU A 167 14.06 13.56 -6.82
C GLU A 167 14.05 13.70 -5.29
N VAL A 168 15.19 13.53 -4.61
CA VAL A 168 15.33 13.79 -3.16
C VAL A 168 15.04 15.25 -2.84
N GLN A 169 15.60 16.19 -3.61
CA GLN A 169 15.34 17.63 -3.46
C GLN A 169 13.85 17.95 -3.58
N LEU A 170 13.18 17.40 -4.60
CA LEU A 170 11.73 17.52 -4.77
C LEU A 170 10.96 16.98 -3.55
N LEU A 171 11.29 15.78 -3.07
CA LEU A 171 10.64 15.18 -1.90
C LEU A 171 10.81 16.05 -0.64
N ARG A 172 12.01 16.58 -0.40
CA ARG A 172 12.30 17.50 0.72
C ARG A 172 11.53 18.81 0.61
N GLU A 173 11.41 19.37 -0.59
CA GLU A 173 10.65 20.60 -0.81
C GLU A 173 9.15 20.39 -0.55
N ILE A 174 8.60 19.26 -1.03
CA ILE A 174 7.22 18.84 -0.72
C ILE A 174 7.04 18.62 0.78
N ALA A 175 8.03 18.03 1.46
CA ALA A 175 7.96 17.83 2.90
C ALA A 175 7.91 19.17 3.65
N LYS A 176 8.67 20.18 3.20
CA LYS A 176 8.73 21.53 3.78
C LYS A 176 7.49 22.37 3.47
N SER A 177 6.83 22.13 2.33
CA SER A 177 5.53 22.77 2.06
C SER A 177 4.55 22.42 3.17
N GLY A 178 3.93 23.43 3.79
CA GLY A 178 2.97 23.22 4.89
C GLY A 178 1.71 22.46 4.46
N ASN A 179 1.48 22.34 3.16
CA ASN A 179 0.30 21.73 2.57
C ASN A 179 0.40 20.19 2.57
N GLU A 180 -0.69 19.49 2.90
CA GLU A 180 -0.74 18.03 2.73
C GLU A 180 -0.71 17.58 1.27
N GLN A 181 -1.27 18.41 0.39
CA GLN A 181 -1.33 18.15 -1.05
C GLN A 181 -0.71 19.34 -1.78
N ILE A 182 0.14 19.04 -2.76
CA ILE A 182 0.87 20.04 -3.53
C ILE A 182 0.61 19.89 -5.02
N SER A 183 0.61 21.01 -5.72
CA SER A 183 0.72 21.03 -7.17
C SER A 183 2.12 21.47 -7.60
N PRO A 184 2.61 21.05 -8.78
CA PRO A 184 3.94 21.44 -9.26
C PRO A 184 4.18 22.96 -9.32
N GLY A 185 3.13 23.76 -9.50
CA GLY A 185 3.22 25.22 -9.54
C GLY A 185 3.28 25.91 -8.16
N GLU A 186 3.05 25.17 -7.07
CA GLU A 186 3.16 25.67 -5.69
C GLU A 186 4.57 25.48 -5.12
N LEU A 187 5.48 24.84 -5.88
CA LEU A 187 6.87 24.65 -5.49
C LEU A 187 7.70 25.89 -5.85
N SER A 188 8.72 26.15 -5.04
CA SER A 188 9.63 27.27 -5.24
C SER A 188 10.57 27.02 -6.41
N ALA A 189 10.99 25.77 -6.61
CA ALA A 189 11.81 25.38 -7.75
C ALA A 189 10.98 24.74 -8.88
N PRO A 190 11.35 24.99 -10.16
CA PRO A 190 10.70 24.34 -11.28
C PRO A 190 11.16 22.88 -11.41
N TYR A 191 10.23 21.94 -11.25
CA TYR A 191 10.46 20.53 -11.52
C TYR A 191 9.68 20.05 -12.73
N ASP A 192 10.33 19.29 -13.60
CA ASP A 192 9.68 18.60 -14.70
C ASP A 192 8.60 17.63 -14.19
N ARG A 193 7.46 17.59 -14.88
CA ARG A 193 6.35 16.66 -14.56
C ARG A 193 6.79 15.19 -14.50
N LYS A 194 7.85 14.82 -15.22
CA LYS A 194 8.42 13.46 -15.21
C LYS A 194 8.86 13.01 -13.82
N TYR A 195 9.36 13.91 -12.97
CA TYR A 195 9.79 13.57 -11.61
C TYR A 195 8.61 13.17 -10.73
N PHE A 196 7.46 13.83 -10.87
CA PHE A 196 6.24 13.45 -10.17
C PHE A 196 5.71 12.08 -10.63
N SER A 197 5.77 11.79 -11.94
CA SER A 197 5.39 10.47 -12.47
C SER A 197 6.28 9.37 -11.90
N ARG A 198 7.60 9.53 -11.98
CA ARG A 198 8.59 8.57 -11.46
C ARG A 198 8.44 8.34 -9.96
N LEU A 199 8.22 9.39 -9.17
CA LEU A 199 8.00 9.26 -7.73
C LEU A 199 6.66 8.59 -7.39
N THR A 200 5.65 8.73 -8.27
CA THR A 200 4.37 8.01 -8.15
C THR A 200 4.52 6.54 -8.56
N GLU A 201 5.36 6.24 -9.55
CA GLU A 201 5.74 4.88 -9.95
C GLU A 201 6.48 4.15 -8.82
N LYS A 202 7.42 4.84 -8.16
CA LYS A 202 8.16 4.37 -6.97
C LYS A 202 7.35 4.35 -5.67
N ALA A 203 6.06 4.68 -5.73
CA ALA A 203 5.15 4.75 -4.57
C ALA A 203 5.61 5.70 -3.43
N LEU A 204 6.43 6.71 -3.74
CA LEU A 204 6.86 7.73 -2.78
C LEU A 204 5.93 8.95 -2.78
N LEU A 205 5.24 9.17 -3.91
CA LEU A 205 4.12 10.11 -4.03
C LEU A 205 2.83 9.37 -4.35
N VAL A 206 1.73 9.90 -3.83
CA VAL A 206 0.37 9.47 -4.15
C VAL A 206 -0.31 10.61 -4.89
N ARG A 207 -0.82 10.31 -6.08
CA ARG A 207 -1.64 11.24 -6.84
C ARG A 207 -3.07 11.21 -6.31
N VAL A 208 -3.51 12.32 -5.72
CA VAL A 208 -4.84 12.43 -5.08
C VAL A 208 -5.87 13.10 -5.98
N ALA A 209 -5.43 13.96 -6.90
CA ALA A 209 -6.28 14.54 -7.94
C ALA A 209 -5.44 14.90 -9.17
N ARG A 210 -6.07 15.50 -10.19
CA ARG A 210 -5.35 15.97 -11.38
C ARG A 210 -4.32 17.04 -10.99
N GLY A 211 -3.04 16.71 -11.16
CA GLY A 211 -1.93 17.62 -10.84
C GLY A 211 -1.71 17.86 -9.34
N ARG A 212 -2.34 17.06 -8.47
CA ARG A 212 -2.19 17.15 -7.00
C ARG A 212 -1.56 15.88 -6.46
N TYR A 213 -0.53 16.04 -5.66
CA TYR A 213 0.28 14.96 -5.10
C TYR A 213 0.44 15.12 -3.60
N LYS A 214 0.60 14.01 -2.88
CA LYS A 214 1.03 13.99 -1.48
C LYS A 214 2.13 12.96 -1.28
N LEU A 215 2.95 13.12 -0.24
CA LEU A 215 3.85 12.05 0.19
C LEU A 215 3.04 10.83 0.62
N TYR A 216 3.59 9.64 0.40
CA TYR A 216 2.87 8.39 0.67
C TYR A 216 2.53 8.21 2.15
N HIS A 217 3.34 8.76 3.07
CA HIS A 217 3.08 8.66 4.51
C HIS A 217 3.58 9.89 5.31
N PRO A 218 2.86 10.35 6.35
CA PRO A 218 3.30 11.46 7.20
C PRO A 218 4.61 11.20 7.96
N LEU A 219 4.87 9.96 8.38
CA LEU A 219 6.16 9.61 9.00
C LEU A 219 7.35 9.83 8.04
N PHE A 220 7.15 9.57 6.75
CA PHE A 220 8.18 9.85 5.74
C PHE A 220 8.39 11.35 5.56
N ARG A 221 7.32 12.16 5.63
CA ARG A 221 7.42 13.63 5.68
C ARG A 221 8.24 14.11 6.88
N LEU A 222 8.00 13.54 8.06
CA LEU A 222 8.75 13.89 9.27
C LEU A 222 10.24 13.61 9.11
N PHE A 223 10.59 12.44 8.56
CA PHE A 223 11.97 12.10 8.25
C PHE A 223 12.60 13.08 7.25
N LEU A 224 11.92 13.38 6.14
CA LEU A 224 12.41 14.32 5.12
C LEU A 224 12.61 15.76 5.62
N ARG A 225 11.95 16.15 6.72
CA ARG A 225 12.15 17.47 7.33
C ARG A 225 13.40 17.55 8.21
N GLN A 226 13.91 16.40 8.67
CA GLN A 226 15.08 16.35 9.56
C GLN A 226 16.42 16.44 8.84
N GLY A 227 16.46 16.13 7.54
CA GLY A 227 17.66 16.20 6.70
C GLY A 227 17.54 17.21 5.58
#